data_AF-A0A1C0VSM7-F1
#
_entry.id   AF-A0A1C0VSM7-F1
#
_cell.length_a   1.000
_cell.length_b   1.000
_cell.length_c   1.000
_cell.angle_alpha   90.00
_cell.angle_beta   90.00
_cell.angle_gamma   90.00
#
_symmetry.space_group_name_H-M   'P 1'
#
loop_
_entity.id
_entity.type
_entity.pdbx_description
1 polymer ?
#
loop_
_entity_poly.entity_id
_entity_poly.type
_entity_poly.pdbx_seq_one_letter_code
_entity_poly.pdbx_strand_id
1 'polypeptide(L)'
;MSISKQTPTDERIEEKMEAPHYDRGITPAETAARQDREGDAFMHIPTETDLESEKTQEQVDPDSIHTTDGYTVDKEGLLNNYAIEPEMYINEPGDLREKEKAIAHIRAEELKAFSKDNIARD
;
A
#
# COMPACT_ATOMS: atom_id res chain seq x y z
N MET A 1 -25.40 11.99 -27.23
CA MET A 1 -24.80 12.66 -26.08
C MET A 1 -24.30 11.59 -25.13
N SER A 2 -23.04 11.20 -25.26
CA SER A 2 -22.36 10.38 -24.26
C SER A 2 -22.07 11.30 -23.08
N ILE A 3 -22.87 11.19 -22.03
CA ILE A 3 -22.56 11.83 -20.75
C ILE A 3 -21.42 10.98 -20.20
N SER A 4 -20.16 11.38 -20.43
CA SER A 4 -19.07 10.79 -19.64
C SER A 4 -19.33 11.20 -18.19
N LYS A 5 -19.48 10.21 -17.33
CA LYS A 5 -19.61 10.39 -15.88
C LYS A 5 -18.24 10.47 -15.21
N GLN A 6 -17.18 10.65 -15.97
CA GLN A 6 -15.81 10.70 -15.47
C GLN A 6 -15.55 12.10 -14.93
N THR A 7 -15.16 12.16 -13.66
CA THR A 7 -14.68 13.38 -13.02
C THR A 7 -13.25 13.69 -13.49
N PRO A 8 -12.77 14.95 -13.41
CA PRO A 8 -11.36 15.26 -13.67
C PRO A 8 -10.39 14.48 -12.76
N THR A 9 -10.89 14.06 -11.59
CA THR A 9 -10.15 13.21 -10.65
C THR A 9 -10.05 11.77 -11.19
N ASP A 10 -11.12 11.22 -11.79
CA ASP A 10 -11.09 9.90 -12.42
C ASP A 10 -10.03 9.80 -13.53
N GLU A 11 -9.94 10.81 -14.39
CA GLU A 11 -8.95 10.84 -15.47
C GLU A 11 -7.51 10.74 -14.94
N ARG A 12 -7.23 11.38 -13.79
CA ARG A 12 -5.91 11.36 -13.14
C ARG A 12 -5.63 10.06 -12.40
N ILE A 13 -6.66 9.40 -11.86
CA ILE A 13 -6.53 8.09 -11.22
C ILE A 13 -6.32 7.02 -12.30
N GLU A 14 -7.08 7.07 -13.40
CA GLU A 14 -6.93 6.19 -14.57
C GLU A 14 -5.55 6.29 -15.22
N GLU A 15 -4.93 7.48 -15.25
CA GLU A 15 -3.54 7.63 -15.73
C GLU A 15 -2.54 6.84 -14.88
N LYS A 16 -2.79 6.74 -13.57
CA LYS A 16 -1.89 6.09 -12.60
C LYS A 16 -2.24 4.63 -12.34
N MET A 17 -3.43 4.17 -12.71
CA MET A 17 -3.96 2.86 -12.33
C MET A 17 -4.60 2.12 -13.52
N GLU A 18 -4.20 0.87 -13.73
CA GLU A 18 -4.71 0.03 -14.83
C GLU A 18 -6.21 -0.35 -14.71
N ALA A 19 -6.77 -0.27 -13.49
CA ALA A 19 -8.21 -0.44 -13.23
C ALA A 19 -8.62 0.35 -11.97
N PRO A 20 -9.16 1.57 -12.12
CA PRO A 20 -9.41 2.50 -11.01
C PRO A 20 -10.50 1.98 -10.06
N HIS A 21 -11.56 1.37 -10.58
CA HIS A 21 -12.71 0.84 -9.83
C HIS A 21 -12.84 -0.67 -9.98
N TYR A 22 -13.64 -1.31 -9.12
CA TYR A 22 -13.95 -2.73 -9.28
C TYR A 22 -14.81 -3.01 -10.52
N ASP A 23 -15.77 -2.12 -10.81
CA ASP A 23 -16.57 -2.13 -12.03
C ASP A 23 -16.04 -1.09 -13.04
N ARG A 24 -16.01 -1.45 -14.32
CA ARG A 24 -15.43 -0.59 -15.37
C ARG A 24 -16.33 0.57 -15.81
N GLY A 25 -17.63 0.51 -15.53
CA GLY A 25 -18.60 1.49 -16.02
C GLY A 25 -19.46 2.11 -14.92
N ILE A 26 -19.23 1.72 -13.66
CA ILE A 26 -20.03 2.16 -12.53
C ILE A 26 -19.10 2.60 -11.40
N THR A 27 -19.13 3.91 -11.13
CA THR A 27 -18.61 4.48 -9.89
C THR A 27 -19.78 4.66 -8.92
N PRO A 28 -19.71 4.14 -7.68
CA PRO A 28 -20.73 4.39 -6.68
C PRO A 28 -20.93 5.88 -6.42
N ALA A 29 -22.16 6.31 -6.12
CA ALA A 29 -22.46 7.72 -5.90
C ALA A 29 -21.67 8.31 -4.70
N GLU A 30 -21.43 7.50 -3.68
CA GLU A 30 -20.58 7.88 -2.55
C GLU A 30 -19.13 8.11 -2.99
N THR A 31 -18.54 7.16 -3.71
CA THR A 31 -17.16 7.27 -4.23
C THR A 31 -16.99 8.49 -5.10
N ALA A 32 -17.91 8.74 -6.03
CA ALA A 32 -17.89 9.93 -6.89
C ALA A 32 -17.93 11.23 -6.07
N ALA A 33 -18.83 11.32 -5.07
CA ALA A 33 -18.90 12.48 -4.20
C ALA A 33 -17.64 12.67 -3.35
N ARG A 34 -16.95 11.58 -2.97
CA ARG A 34 -15.65 11.64 -2.29
C ARG A 34 -14.55 12.12 -3.22
N GLN A 35 -14.46 11.61 -4.44
CA GLN A 35 -13.50 12.04 -5.46
C GLN A 35 -13.60 13.55 -5.73
N ASP A 36 -14.83 14.07 -5.80
CA ASP A 36 -15.07 15.52 -5.97
C ASP A 36 -14.64 16.33 -4.74
N ARG A 37 -14.91 15.81 -3.53
CA ARG A 37 -14.61 16.51 -2.27
C ARG A 37 -13.13 16.47 -1.90
N GLU A 38 -12.48 15.32 -2.11
CA GLU A 38 -11.12 15.03 -1.68
C GLU A 38 -10.09 15.35 -2.79
N GLY A 39 -10.49 15.30 -4.07
CA GLY A 39 -9.65 15.66 -5.20
C GLY A 39 -8.33 14.90 -5.19
N ASP A 40 -7.22 15.64 -5.15
CA ASP A 40 -5.86 15.10 -5.16
C ASP A 40 -5.53 14.25 -3.93
N ALA A 41 -6.28 14.40 -2.83
CA ALA A 41 -6.12 13.59 -1.62
C ALA A 41 -6.93 12.27 -1.68
N PHE A 42 -7.75 12.06 -2.72
CA PHE A 42 -8.48 10.81 -2.88
C PHE A 42 -7.51 9.65 -3.09
N MET A 43 -7.76 8.53 -2.40
CA MET A 43 -6.89 7.34 -2.36
C MET A 43 -5.46 7.57 -1.85
N HIS A 44 -5.22 8.65 -1.12
CA HIS A 44 -3.92 8.90 -0.51
C HIS A 44 -3.66 7.96 0.68
N ILE A 45 -2.50 7.31 0.69
CA ILE A 45 -2.01 6.50 1.82
C ILE A 45 -1.08 7.39 2.64
N PRO A 46 -1.36 7.64 3.94
CA PRO A 46 -0.46 8.39 4.79
C PRO A 46 0.92 7.74 4.85
N THR A 47 1.97 8.54 4.73
CA THR A 47 3.37 8.13 4.84
C THR A 47 4.07 8.89 5.98
N GLU A 48 5.22 8.39 6.45
CA GLU A 48 5.98 9.08 7.51
C GLU A 48 6.37 10.53 7.11
N THR A 49 6.57 10.80 5.82
CA THR A 49 6.83 12.16 5.33
C THR A 49 5.63 13.09 5.46
N ASP A 50 4.41 12.57 5.42
CA ASP A 50 3.21 13.39 5.63
C ASP A 50 3.06 13.78 7.12
N LEU A 51 3.53 12.89 8.01
CA LEU A 51 3.54 13.09 9.46
C LEU A 51 4.71 13.96 9.95
N GLU A 52 5.72 14.22 9.10
CA GLU A 52 6.89 15.05 9.41
C GLU A 52 6.53 16.49 9.82
N SER A 53 5.36 16.98 9.41
CA SER A 53 4.85 18.31 9.74
C SER A 53 4.08 18.38 11.06
N GLU A 54 3.77 17.23 11.67
CA GLU A 54 3.08 17.16 12.95
C GLU A 54 4.05 17.42 14.12
N LYS A 55 3.53 18.04 15.20
CA LYS A 55 4.32 18.51 16.36
C LYS A 55 5.11 17.41 17.10
N THR A 56 4.88 16.14 16.78
CA THR A 56 5.50 14.98 17.41
C THR A 56 6.54 14.38 16.46
N GLN A 57 7.64 15.11 16.27
CA GLN A 57 8.74 14.85 15.33
C GLN A 57 9.57 13.57 15.63
N GLU A 58 9.02 12.58 16.34
CA GLU A 58 9.75 11.36 16.73
C GLU A 58 9.65 10.23 15.68
N GLN A 59 8.79 10.37 14.67
CA GLN A 59 8.45 9.29 13.72
C GLN A 59 9.18 9.36 12.36
N VAL A 60 9.97 10.41 12.12
CA VAL A 60 10.67 10.64 10.84
C VAL A 60 12.10 10.07 10.82
N ASP A 61 12.60 9.63 11.97
CA ASP A 61 13.91 8.98 12.06
C ASP A 61 13.81 7.57 11.43
N PRO A 62 14.72 7.18 10.52
CA PRO A 62 14.75 5.82 9.97
C PRO A 62 14.92 4.73 11.03
N ASP A 63 15.41 5.07 12.24
CA ASP A 63 15.51 4.15 13.37
C ASP A 63 14.27 4.21 14.30
N SER A 64 13.22 4.97 13.93
CA SER A 64 11.95 5.06 14.67
C SER A 64 10.96 3.97 14.29
N ILE A 65 9.92 3.82 15.11
CA ILE A 65 8.84 2.85 14.86
C ILE A 65 8.01 3.34 13.68
N HIS A 66 8.04 2.61 12.57
CA HIS A 66 7.14 2.83 11.44
C HIS A 66 5.70 2.52 11.84
N THR A 67 4.84 3.53 11.75
CA THR A 67 3.42 3.40 12.12
C THR A 67 2.49 3.49 10.91
N THR A 68 3.03 3.88 9.76
CA THR A 68 2.27 4.07 8.52
C THR A 68 2.23 2.83 7.62
N ASP A 69 3.04 1.82 7.87
CA ASP A 69 3.11 0.61 7.04
C ASP A 69 1.80 -0.19 6.99
N GLY A 70 0.95 -0.04 8.02
CA GLY A 70 -0.33 -0.73 8.13
C GLY A 70 -1.45 -0.17 7.24
N TYR A 71 -1.26 1.01 6.64
CA TYR A 71 -2.30 1.64 5.85
C TYR A 71 -2.44 0.98 4.46
N THR A 72 -3.69 0.70 4.09
CA THR A 72 -4.04 0.20 2.76
C THR A 72 -5.28 0.92 2.25
N VAL A 73 -5.37 1.11 0.95
CA VAL A 73 -6.52 1.71 0.27
C VAL A 73 -7.04 0.76 -0.80
N ASP A 74 -8.35 0.57 -0.83
CA ASP A 74 -9.01 -0.24 -1.84
C ASP A 74 -9.33 0.56 -3.13
N LYS A 75 -9.85 -0.11 -4.16
CA LYS A 75 -10.15 0.55 -5.46
C LYS A 75 -11.26 1.60 -5.40
N GLU A 76 -12.07 1.62 -4.36
CA GLU A 76 -13.11 2.63 -4.17
C GLU A 76 -12.70 3.71 -3.14
N GLY A 77 -11.43 3.71 -2.73
CA GLY A 77 -10.89 4.67 -1.78
C GLY A 77 -11.21 4.37 -0.32
N LEU A 78 -11.59 3.13 0.03
CA LEU A 78 -11.75 2.70 1.42
C LEU A 78 -10.38 2.50 2.08
N LEU A 79 -10.08 3.32 3.07
CA LEU A 79 -8.85 3.27 3.85
C LEU A 79 -8.99 2.28 5.02
N ASN A 80 -8.04 1.37 5.15
CA ASN A 80 -7.87 0.48 6.31
C ASN A 80 -6.51 0.72 6.96
N ASN A 81 -6.42 0.44 8.26
CA ASN A 81 -5.16 0.39 9.01
C ASN A 81 -5.07 -0.97 9.72
N TYR A 82 -4.13 -1.81 9.28
CA TYR A 82 -3.84 -3.09 9.89
C TYR A 82 -2.71 -2.96 10.90
N ALA A 83 -2.88 -3.58 12.06
CA ALA A 83 -1.80 -3.68 13.03
C ALA A 83 -0.64 -4.50 12.44
N ILE A 84 0.52 -3.86 12.31
CA ILE A 84 1.78 -4.51 11.94
C ILE A 84 2.64 -4.58 13.19
N GLU A 85 3.25 -5.75 13.41
CA GLU A 85 4.22 -5.91 14.49
C GLU A 85 5.48 -5.11 14.15
N PRO A 86 5.92 -4.20 15.04
CA PRO A 86 7.15 -3.46 14.81
C PRO A 86 8.36 -4.41 14.85
N GLU A 87 9.44 -4.00 14.19
CA GLU A 87 10.70 -4.72 14.28
C GLU A 87 11.15 -4.82 15.75
N MET A 88 11.57 -6.01 16.19
CA MET A 88 12.12 -6.16 17.53
C MET A 88 13.45 -5.41 17.65
N TYR A 89 13.60 -4.61 18.71
CA TYR A 89 14.88 -3.98 19.04
C TYR A 89 16.03 -5.01 19.11
N ILE A 90 17.08 -4.79 18.31
CA ILE A 90 18.34 -5.53 18.41
C ILE A 90 19.35 -4.67 19.16
N ASN A 91 20.01 -5.25 20.15
CA ASN A 91 21.04 -4.56 20.91
C ASN A 91 22.38 -4.45 20.14
N GLU A 92 22.63 -5.29 19.14
CA GLU A 92 23.89 -5.34 18.38
C GLU A 92 23.67 -5.17 16.86
N PRO A 93 24.24 -4.12 16.24
CA PRO A 93 24.11 -3.88 14.80
C PRO A 93 24.75 -5.00 13.96
N GLY A 94 23.94 -5.72 13.18
CA GLY A 94 24.42 -6.71 12.19
C GLY A 94 23.67 -8.04 12.20
N ASP A 95 23.14 -8.45 13.36
CA ASP A 95 22.58 -9.79 13.57
C ASP A 95 21.25 -10.06 12.82
N LEU A 96 20.35 -9.07 12.68
CA LEU A 96 19.10 -9.28 11.94
C LEU A 96 19.27 -9.21 10.43
N ARG A 97 20.16 -8.35 9.92
CA ARG A 97 20.36 -8.23 8.45
C ARG A 97 20.87 -9.52 7.84
N GLU A 98 21.70 -10.27 8.57
CA GLU A 98 22.14 -11.60 8.14
C GLU A 98 21.01 -12.63 8.21
N LYS A 99 20.20 -12.61 9.27
CA LYS A 99 19.04 -13.49 9.45
C LYS A 99 17.95 -13.23 8.41
N GLU A 100 17.61 -11.98 8.14
CA GLU A 100 16.63 -11.58 7.12
C GLU A 100 17.07 -11.99 5.72
N LYS A 101 18.35 -11.79 5.37
CA LYS A 101 18.90 -12.28 4.11
C LYS A 101 18.82 -13.80 4.02
N ALA A 102 19.12 -14.51 5.11
CA ALA A 102 19.00 -15.96 5.16
C ALA A 102 17.53 -16.41 5.00
N ILE A 103 16.59 -15.78 5.71
CA ILE A 103 15.15 -16.07 5.62
C ILE A 103 14.62 -15.77 4.22
N ALA A 104 14.98 -14.63 3.64
CA ALA A 104 14.58 -14.26 2.28
C ALA A 104 15.14 -15.24 1.24
N HIS A 105 16.38 -15.69 1.40
CA HIS A 105 16.97 -16.72 0.54
C HIS A 105 16.22 -18.04 0.65
N ILE A 106 15.98 -18.52 1.87
CA ILE A 106 15.21 -19.74 2.14
C ILE A 106 13.83 -19.64 1.51
N ARG A 107 13.11 -18.53 1.73
CA ARG A 107 11.78 -18.32 1.18
C ARG A 107 11.77 -18.29 -0.35
N ALA A 108 12.80 -17.69 -0.98
CA ALA A 108 12.94 -17.70 -2.43
C ALA A 108 13.20 -19.12 -2.98
N GLU A 109 13.95 -19.95 -2.26
CA GLU A 109 14.16 -21.36 -2.63
C GLU A 109 12.89 -22.21 -2.45
N GLU A 110 12.16 -22.03 -1.35
CA GLU A 110 10.88 -22.68 -1.10
C GLU A 110 9.87 -22.37 -2.22
N LEU A 111 9.77 -21.09 -2.62
CA LEU A 111 8.88 -20.68 -3.72
C LEU A 111 9.29 -21.31 -5.05
N LYS A 112 10.59 -21.42 -5.34
CA LYS A 112 11.10 -22.11 -6.54
C LYS A 112 10.81 -23.61 -6.49
N ALA A 113 10.97 -24.24 -5.33
CA ALA A 113 10.65 -25.66 -5.15
C ALA A 113 9.15 -25.92 -5.35
N PHE A 114 8.30 -25.12 -4.72
CA PHE A 114 6.84 -25.21 -4.88
C PHE A 114 6.39 -24.98 -6.32
N SER A 115 7.00 -24.00 -7.01
CA SER A 115 6.78 -23.74 -8.43
C SER A 115 7.11 -24.97 -9.30
N LYS A 116 8.28 -25.60 -9.07
CA LYS A 116 8.70 -26.79 -9.82
C LYS A 116 7.82 -28.01 -9.52
N ASP A 117 7.44 -28.19 -8.27
CA ASP A 117 6.57 -29.28 -7.83
C ASP A 117 5.16 -29.18 -8.43
N ASN A 118 4.63 -27.97 -8.61
CA ASN A 118 3.35 -27.76 -9.28
C ASN A 118 3.45 -28.03 -10.78
N ILE A 119 4.54 -27.61 -11.44
CA ILE A 119 4.79 -27.86 -12.86
C ILE A 119 5.00 -29.36 -13.16
N ALA A 120 5.55 -30.13 -12.22
CA ALA A 120 5.76 -31.57 -12.38
C ALA A 120 4.51 -32.43 -12.11
N ARG A 121 3.42 -31.82 -11.64
CA ARG A 121 2.14 -32.50 -11.31
C ARG A 121 1.02 -32.24 -12.34
N ASP A 122 1.28 -31.41 -13.35
CA ASP A 122 0.43 -31.17 -14.54
C ASP A 122 0.97 -31.97 -15.75
#